data_AF-A0A4U7EVM3-F1
#
_entry.id   AF-A0A4U7EVM3-F1
#
_cell.length_a   1.000
_cell.length_b   1.000
_cell.length_c   1.000
_cell.angle_alpha   90.00
_cell.angle_beta   90.00
_cell.angle_gamma   90.00
#
_symmetry.space_group_name_H-M   'P 1'
#
loop_
_entity.id
_entity.type
_entity.pdbx_description
1 polymer ?
#
loop_
_entity_poly.entity_id
_entity_poly.type
_entity_poly.pdbx_seq_one_letter_code
_entity_poly.pdbx_strand_id
1 'polypeptide(L)'
;RCATSANADLVVFVDHDDSVSFDVSTNDPPYKGVRGRGRATVRPDDGKRLLRSLLTKYLGGTDNPTADRLLRSEREEVEIRIEPERIHAWDYSERMGTAEE
;
A
#
# COMPACT_ATOMS: atom_id res chain seq x y z
N ARG A 1 4.72 0.08 4.14
CA ARG A 1 5.26 -1.13 3.48
C ARG A 1 4.12 -1.71 2.67
N CYS A 2 4.39 -2.05 1.42
CA CYS A 2 3.41 -2.57 0.47
C CYS A 2 3.89 -3.96 0.01
N ALA A 3 2.96 -4.85 -0.33
CA ALA A 3 3.27 -6.13 -0.95
C ALA A 3 2.76 -6.15 -2.38
N THR A 4 3.55 -6.69 -3.30
CA THR A 4 3.14 -6.92 -4.69
C THR A 4 3.88 -8.13 -5.26
N SER A 5 3.35 -8.65 -6.37
CA SER A 5 4.00 -9.70 -7.16
C SER A 5 5.38 -9.24 -7.63
N ALA A 6 6.38 -10.12 -7.56
CA ALA A 6 7.74 -9.82 -8.03
C ALA A 6 7.80 -9.48 -9.54
N ASN A 7 6.81 -9.94 -10.31
CA ASN A 7 6.68 -9.69 -11.75
C ASN A 7 5.72 -8.55 -12.11
N ALA A 8 5.29 -7.72 -11.16
CA ALA A 8 4.45 -6.57 -11.45
C ALA A 8 5.27 -5.46 -12.15
N ASP A 9 4.67 -4.76 -13.11
CA ASP A 9 5.33 -3.64 -13.83
C ASP A 9 5.86 -2.57 -12.87
N LEU A 10 5.18 -2.34 -11.75
CA LEU A 10 5.62 -1.42 -10.69
C LEU A 10 7.02 -1.76 -10.15
N VAL A 11 7.42 -3.03 -10.12
CA VAL A 11 8.77 -3.44 -9.69
C VAL A 11 9.80 -2.95 -10.70
N VAL A 12 9.51 -3.07 -11.99
CA VAL A 12 10.38 -2.58 -13.08
C VAL A 12 10.51 -1.05 -13.03
N PHE A 13 9.41 -0.34 -12.76
CA PHE A 13 9.45 1.12 -12.64
C PHE A 13 10.29 1.58 -11.46
N VAL A 14 10.15 0.96 -10.29
CA VAL A 14 10.92 1.31 -9.09
C VAL A 14 12.40 0.94 -9.23
N ASP A 15 12.72 -0.15 -9.92
CA ASP A 15 14.12 -0.54 -10.17
C ASP A 15 14.82 0.44 -11.14
N HIS A 16 14.07 0.99 -12.10
CA HIS A 16 14.57 2.01 -13.03
C HIS A 16 14.71 3.40 -12.37
N ASP A 17 13.72 3.83 -11.59
CA ASP A 17 13.73 5.09 -10.85
C ASP A 17 13.01 4.91 -9.51
N ASP A 18 13.78 5.04 -8.42
CA ASP A 18 13.28 4.80 -7.06
C ASP A 18 12.45 5.97 -6.52
N SER A 19 12.33 7.08 -7.25
CA SER A 19 11.53 8.22 -6.85
C SER A 19 10.04 7.93 -6.99
N VAL A 20 9.33 7.98 -5.86
CA VAL A 20 7.90 7.66 -5.80
C VAL A 20 7.10 8.76 -5.14
N SER A 21 5.83 8.84 -5.51
CA SER A 21 4.82 9.59 -4.78
C SER A 21 3.80 8.64 -4.16
N PHE A 22 3.19 9.04 -3.05
CA PHE A 22 2.15 8.28 -2.38
C PHE A 22 1.03 9.22 -1.92
N ASP A 23 -0.19 8.68 -1.84
CA ASP A 23 -1.38 9.36 -1.36
C ASP A 23 -2.22 8.37 -0.54
N VAL A 24 -2.67 8.81 0.63
CA VAL A 24 -3.61 8.09 1.48
C VAL A 24 -4.69 9.09 1.89
N SER A 25 -5.89 8.93 1.33
CA SER A 25 -7.03 9.81 1.57
C SER A 25 -8.31 9.02 1.86
N THR A 26 -9.31 9.70 2.43
CA THR A 26 -10.67 9.16 2.49
C THR A 26 -11.31 9.13 1.11
N ASN A 27 -12.21 8.17 0.89
CA ASN A 27 -13.02 8.11 -0.34
C ASN A 27 -14.30 8.96 -0.23
N ASP A 28 -14.80 9.13 0.99
CA ASP A 28 -16.03 9.86 1.28
C ASP A 28 -15.74 11.17 2.04
N PRO A 29 -16.62 12.18 1.93
CA PRO A 29 -16.58 13.35 2.78
C PRO A 29 -16.71 12.99 4.27
N PRO A 30 -16.09 13.76 5.17
CA PRO A 30 -15.18 14.86 4.87
C PRO A 30 -13.81 14.37 4.38
N TYR A 31 -13.35 14.97 3.27
CA TYR A 31 -12.05 14.65 2.68
C TYR A 31 -10.89 15.08 3.56
N LYS A 32 -10.04 14.12 3.87
CA LYS A 32 -8.77 14.33 4.56
C LYS A 32 -7.78 13.27 4.10
N GLY A 33 -6.50 13.58 4.26
CA GLY A 33 -5.47 12.67 3.80
C GLY A 33 -4.07 13.21 3.95
N VAL A 34 -3.14 12.39 3.51
CA VAL A 34 -1.71 12.66 3.49
C VAL A 34 -1.17 12.23 2.14
N ARG A 35 -0.38 13.10 1.51
CA ARG A 35 0.35 12.80 0.29
C ARG A 35 1.80 13.19 0.44
N GLY A 36 2.66 12.56 -0.33
CA GLY A 36 4.07 12.83 -0.24
C GLY A 36 4.85 12.24 -1.38
N ARG A 37 6.16 12.43 -1.28
CA ARG A 37 7.15 11.80 -2.14
C ARG A 37 8.30 11.28 -1.31
N GLY A 38 9.03 10.32 -1.87
CA GLY A 38 10.20 9.75 -1.24
C GLY A 38 10.88 8.76 -2.16
N ARG A 39 11.68 7.87 -1.57
CA ARG A 39 12.36 6.79 -2.29
C ARG A 39 11.78 5.45 -1.94
N ALA A 40 11.69 4.56 -2.92
CA ALA A 40 11.23 3.20 -2.75
C ALA A 40 12.38 2.19 -2.82
N THR A 41 12.37 1.19 -1.95
CA THR A 41 13.24 0.03 -2.07
C THR A 41 12.41 -1.22 -2.24
N VAL A 42 12.85 -2.12 -3.14
CA VAL A 42 12.25 -3.44 -3.36
C VAL A 42 13.11 -4.52 -2.69
N ARG A 43 12.47 -5.43 -1.97
CA ARG A 43 13.11 -6.61 -1.34
C ARG A 43 12.20 -7.83 -1.47
N PRO A 44 12.75 -9.06 -1.61
CA PRO A 44 11.94 -10.27 -1.55
C PRO A 44 11.11 -10.37 -0.25
N ASP A 45 9.86 -10.83 -0.36
CA ASP A 45 9.02 -11.18 0.80
C ASP A 45 9.01 -12.70 0.98
N ASP A 46 10.13 -13.26 1.49
CA ASP A 46 10.28 -14.72 1.63
C ASP A 46 9.14 -15.32 2.46
N GLY A 47 8.51 -16.38 1.94
CA GLY A 47 7.37 -17.01 2.59
C GLY A 47 6.09 -16.15 2.59
N LYS A 48 6.08 -15.02 1.87
CA LYS A 48 4.97 -14.07 1.76
C LYS A 48 4.58 -13.50 3.13
N ARG A 49 5.56 -13.24 4.00
CA ARG A 49 5.34 -12.84 5.41
C ARG A 49 4.60 -11.51 5.50
N LEU A 50 5.05 -10.50 4.77
CA LEU A 50 4.39 -9.20 4.73
C LEU A 50 2.98 -9.34 4.16
N LEU A 51 2.83 -10.00 3.01
CA LEU A 51 1.52 -10.22 2.40
C LEU A 51 0.53 -10.93 3.35
N ARG A 52 0.95 -12.00 4.04
CA ARG A 52 0.14 -12.69 5.05
C ARG A 52 -0.30 -11.75 6.18
N SER A 53 0.62 -10.94 6.71
CA SER A 53 0.29 -9.97 7.77
C SER A 53 -0.71 -8.91 7.31
N LEU A 54 -0.62 -8.44 6.05
CA LEU A 54 -1.58 -7.50 5.47
C LEU A 54 -2.95 -8.15 5.29
N LEU A 55 -3.01 -9.39 4.78
CA LEU A 55 -4.25 -10.14 4.65
C LEU A 55 -4.93 -10.35 6.01
N THR A 56 -4.17 -10.76 7.04
CA THR A 56 -4.70 -10.88 8.40
C THR A 56 -5.21 -9.56 8.94
N LYS A 57 -4.45 -8.47 8.77
CA LYS A 57 -4.80 -7.15 9.30
C LYS A 57 -6.06 -6.57 8.65
N TYR A 58 -6.18 -6.68 7.33
CA TYR A 58 -7.23 -5.98 6.57
C TYR A 58 -8.42 -6.87 6.19
N LEU A 59 -8.23 -8.18 6.07
CA LEU A 59 -9.27 -9.14 5.70
C LEU A 59 -9.57 -10.16 6.81
N GLY A 60 -9.02 -9.98 8.01
CA GLY A 60 -9.31 -10.82 9.19
C GLY A 60 -8.65 -12.21 9.17
N GLY A 61 -7.88 -12.56 8.14
CA GLY A 61 -7.19 -13.84 8.05
C GLY A 61 -6.70 -14.19 6.66
N THR A 62 -6.20 -15.42 6.51
CA THR A 62 -5.77 -15.99 5.22
C THR A 62 -6.70 -17.09 4.72
N ASP A 63 -7.83 -17.33 5.39
CA ASP A 63 -8.86 -18.28 4.98
C ASP A 63 -9.96 -17.54 4.19
N ASN A 64 -9.62 -17.13 2.97
CA ASN A 64 -10.54 -16.45 2.06
C ASN A 64 -10.04 -16.55 0.60
N PRO A 65 -10.94 -16.40 -0.40
CA PRO A 65 -10.57 -16.55 -1.81
C PRO A 65 -9.46 -15.61 -2.31
N THR A 66 -9.35 -14.42 -1.70
CA THR A 66 -8.29 -13.47 -2.03
C THR A 66 -6.94 -14.00 -1.56
N ALA A 67 -6.85 -14.47 -0.32
CA ALA A 67 -5.65 -15.09 0.22
C ALA A 67 -5.24 -16.33 -0.56
N ASP A 68 -6.17 -17.20 -0.95
CA ASP A 68 -5.88 -18.40 -1.77
C ASP A 68 -5.20 -18.05 -3.10
N ARG A 69 -5.67 -16.98 -3.76
CA ARG A 69 -5.07 -16.50 -5.01
C ARG A 69 -3.73 -15.81 -4.78
N LEU A 70 -3.60 -15.03 -3.70
CA LEU A 70 -2.40 -14.24 -3.45
C LEU A 70 -1.26 -15.07 -2.85
N LEU A 71 -1.56 -16.16 -2.14
CA LEU A 71 -0.57 -16.97 -1.42
C LEU A 71 -0.14 -18.25 -2.15
N ARG A 72 -0.56 -18.45 -3.40
CA ARG A 72 -0.16 -19.63 -4.19
C ARG A 72 1.36 -19.80 -4.23
N SER A 73 1.82 -21.05 -4.23
CA SER A 73 3.24 -21.39 -4.05
C SER A 73 4.13 -20.83 -5.17
N GLU A 74 3.65 -20.84 -6.40
CA GLU A 74 4.35 -20.38 -7.60
C GLU A 74 4.53 -18.87 -7.70
N ARG A 75 3.84 -18.10 -6.85
CA ARG A 75 3.98 -16.64 -6.84
C ARG A 75 5.16 -16.23 -5.99
N GLU A 76 6.02 -15.40 -6.54
CA GLU A 76 7.03 -14.67 -5.77
C GLU A 76 6.48 -13.29 -5.44
N GLU A 77 6.63 -12.88 -4.18
CA GLU A 77 6.14 -11.59 -3.67
C GLU A 77 7.33 -10.77 -3.21
N VAL A 78 7.20 -9.45 -3.31
CA VAL A 78 8.19 -8.47 -2.85
C VAL A 78 7.55 -7.47 -1.90
N GLU A 79 8.35 -6.99 -0.94
CA GLU A 79 8.07 -5.79 -0.16
C GLU A 79 8.56 -4.56 -0.92
N ILE A 80 7.68 -3.58 -1.07
CA ILE A 80 8.04 -2.20 -1.41
C ILE A 80 7.99 -1.37 -0.13
N ARG A 81 9.14 -0.81 0.25
CA ARG A 81 9.28 0.13 1.36
C ARG A 81 9.49 1.53 0.81
N ILE A 82 8.63 2.46 1.20
CA ILE A 82 8.77 3.88 0.88
C ILE A 82 9.40 4.59 2.08
N GLU A 83 10.46 5.34 1.85
CA GLU A 83 11.10 6.24 2.80
C GLU A 83 10.70 7.68 2.44
N PRO A 84 9.73 8.29 3.15
CA PRO A 84 9.23 9.61 2.80
C PRO A 84 10.28 10.70 2.97
N GLU A 85 10.44 11.55 1.95
CA GLU A 85 11.29 12.74 1.99
C GLU A 85 10.50 14.03 2.24
N ARG A 86 9.24 14.07 1.76
CA ARG A 86 8.34 15.20 1.97
C ARG A 86 6.91 14.72 2.10
N ILE A 87 6.19 15.31 3.06
CA ILE A 87 4.81 14.97 3.40
C ILE A 87 3.98 16.26 3.46
N HIS A 88 2.77 16.19 2.91
CA HIS A 88 1.74 17.21 3.01
C HIS A 88 0.45 16.55 3.52
N ALA A 89 -0.15 17.13 4.55
CA ALA A 89 -1.43 16.69 5.11
C ALA A 89 -2.51 17.74 4.83
N TRP A 90 -3.75 17.29 4.70
CA TRP A 90 -4.92 18.16 4.66
C TRP A 90 -6.07 17.53 5.42
N ASP A 91 -6.89 18.38 6.04
CA ASP A 91 -8.15 18.00 6.66
C ASP A 91 -9.19 19.08 6.36
N TYR A 92 -10.21 18.72 5.61
CA TYR A 92 -11.32 19.62 5.28
C TYR A 92 -12.57 19.36 6.11
N SER A 93 -12.48 18.58 7.19
CA SER A 93 -13.64 18.26 8.05
C SER A 93 -14.36 19.51 8.56
N GLU A 94 -13.61 20.53 8.96
CA GLU A 94 -14.21 21.80 9.44
C GLU A 94 -14.95 22.56 8.33
N ARG A 95 -14.45 22.51 7.09
CA ARG A 95 -15.04 23.25 5.96
C ARG A 95 -16.28 22.58 5.40
N MET A 96 -16.30 21.24 5.40
CA MET A 96 -17.39 20.47 4.81
C MET A 96 -18.55 20.20 5.77
N GLY A 97 -18.35 20.41 7.07
CA GLY A 97 -19.30 19.96 8.08
C GLY A 97 -19.35 18.43 8.15
N THR A 98 -19.92 17.88 9.22
CA THR A 98 -20.34 16.48 9.22
C THR A 98 -21.45 16.33 8.19
N ALA A 99 -21.27 15.43 7.21
CA ALA A 99 -22.43 14.90 6.50
C ALA A 99 -23.35 14.32 7.58
N GLU A 100 -24.54 14.89 7.78
CA GLU A 100 -25.53 14.32 8.67
C GLU A 100 -25.81 12.87 8.20
N GLU A 101 -25.72 11.91 9.14
CA GLU A 101 -26.04 10.49 8.90
C GLU A 101 -27.53 10.25 8.64
#